data_AF-A0A662G0E8-F1
#
_entry.id   AF-A0A662G0E8-F1
#
_cell.length_a   1.000
_cell.length_b   1.000
_cell.length_c   1.000
_cell.angle_alpha   90.00
_cell.angle_beta   90.00
_cell.angle_gamma   90.00
#
_symmetry.space_group_name_H-M   'P 1'
#
loop_
_entity.id
_entity.type
_entity.pdbx_description
1 polymer ?
#
loop_
_entity_poly.entity_id
_entity_poly.type
_entity_poly.pdbx_seq_one_letter_code
_entity_poly.pdbx_strand_id
1 'polypeptide(L)'
;MTHEFLCRGARVRICNGRIEVLTEPAVHYCPYVESVYGIKSIDKRAVECIMRFKIEKYGLCNPHRCFETKVVVPFGSSEIISVCMRKGLLDCAVTVCEGAGTVISWNPDLVQGIGARLTGILRTSPIKEIVDYIENNGGKVLDTDTALIDQPLGVKRALSMGFKRIAVTVIGCNAKDITEIRN
;
A
#
# COMPACT_ATOMS: atom_id res chain seq x y z
N MET A 1 0.21 5.29 17.69
CA MET A 1 -0.09 4.81 16.33
C MET A 1 1.13 4.11 15.77
N THR A 2 1.00 2.88 15.27
CA THR A 2 2.14 2.06 14.83
C THR A 2 1.86 1.39 13.50
N HIS A 3 2.85 1.47 12.61
CA HIS A 3 2.84 0.86 11.28
C HIS A 3 4.14 0.05 11.10
N GLU A 4 4.05 -1.12 10.47
CA GLU A 4 5.22 -1.92 10.10
C GLU A 4 5.24 -2.18 8.60
N PHE A 5 6.41 -2.02 7.99
CA PHE A 5 6.64 -2.10 6.56
C PHE A 5 7.77 -3.07 6.22
N LEU A 6 7.75 -3.55 4.98
CA LEU A 6 8.92 -4.06 4.26
C LEU A 6 9.39 -3.00 3.28
N CYS A 7 10.56 -2.41 3.56
CA CYS A 7 11.23 -1.47 2.67
C CYS A 7 12.54 -2.10 2.21
N ARG A 8 12.63 -2.48 0.93
CA ARG A 8 13.83 -3.13 0.35
C ARG A 8 14.25 -4.40 1.11
N GLY A 9 13.26 -5.13 1.61
CA GLY A 9 13.45 -6.35 2.40
C GLY A 9 13.73 -6.10 3.89
N ALA A 10 14.02 -4.87 4.30
CA ALA A 10 14.14 -4.52 5.71
C ALA A 10 12.76 -4.36 6.35
N ARG A 11 12.58 -4.90 7.55
CA ARG A 11 11.45 -4.58 8.42
C ARG A 11 11.67 -3.19 9.02
N VAL A 12 10.70 -2.31 8.85
CA VAL A 12 10.73 -0.94 9.39
C VAL A 12 9.48 -0.72 10.22
N ARG A 13 9.65 -0.17 11.42
CA ARG A 13 8.56 0.29 12.27
C ARG A 13 8.49 1.81 12.25
N ILE A 14 7.29 2.34 12.08
CA ILE A 14 6.99 3.75 12.30
C ILE A 14 6.03 3.83 13.49
N CYS A 15 6.47 4.47 14.56
CA CYS A 15 5.66 4.69 15.76
C CYS A 15 5.61 6.18 16.06
N ASN A 16 4.43 6.79 15.97
CA ASN A 16 4.23 8.23 16.18
C ASN A 16 5.24 9.10 15.40
N GLY A 17 5.47 8.79 14.12
CA GLY A 17 6.43 9.49 13.26
C GLY A 17 7.91 9.11 13.44
N ARG A 18 8.27 8.38 14.51
CA ARG A 18 9.63 7.87 14.70
C ARG A 18 9.85 6.62 13.86
N ILE A 19 10.92 6.62 13.07
CA ILE A 19 11.33 5.51 12.21
C ILE A 19 12.36 4.64 12.95
N GLU A 20 12.18 3.33 12.89
CA GLU A 20 13.10 2.33 13.42
C GLU A 20 13.29 1.22 12.37
N VAL A 21 14.53 1.02 11.91
CA VAL A 21 14.86 -0.05 10.95
C VAL A 21 15.30 -1.30 11.72
N LEU A 22 14.43 -2.30 11.77
CA LEU A 22 14.55 -3.47 12.64
C LEU A 22 15.49 -4.55 12.10
N THR A 23 15.60 -4.67 10.78
CA THR A 23 16.43 -5.68 10.12
C THR A 23 17.28 -5.06 9.04
N GLU A 24 18.34 -5.76 8.61
CA GLU A 24 19.10 -5.36 7.43
C GLU A 24 18.22 -5.44 6.17
N PRO A 25 18.43 -4.54 5.19
CA PRO A 25 17.80 -4.67 3.89
C PRO A 25 18.33 -5.89 3.14
N ALA A 26 17.43 -6.63 2.49
CA ALA A 26 17.81 -7.75 1.63
C ALA A 26 18.30 -7.28 0.25
N VAL A 27 17.97 -6.05 -0.13
CA VAL A 27 18.37 -5.44 -1.40
C VAL A 27 19.43 -4.39 -1.12
N HIS A 28 20.66 -4.61 -1.62
CA HIS A 28 21.79 -3.69 -1.44
C HIS A 28 21.96 -2.68 -2.58
N TYR A 29 21.38 -2.94 -3.75
CA TYR A 29 21.40 -2.05 -4.90
C TYR A 29 20.09 -2.16 -5.69
N CYS A 30 19.57 -1.04 -6.18
CA CYS A 30 18.39 -1.00 -7.03
C CYS A 30 18.45 0.21 -7.98
N PRO A 31 18.43 0.03 -9.32
CA PRO A 31 18.49 1.14 -10.27
C PRO A 31 17.39 2.20 -10.08
N TYR A 32 16.19 1.76 -9.70
CA TYR A 32 15.10 2.68 -9.34
C TYR A 32 15.45 3.51 -8.10
N VAL A 33 16.11 2.92 -7.10
CA VAL A 33 16.47 3.64 -5.89
C VAL A 33 17.57 4.67 -6.16
N GLU A 34 18.56 4.31 -6.97
CA GLU A 34 19.60 5.25 -7.42
C GLU A 34 18.98 6.41 -8.20
N SER A 35 18.11 6.12 -9.16
CA SER A 35 17.47 7.14 -10.01
C SER A 35 16.51 8.07 -9.24
N VAL A 36 15.73 7.53 -8.28
CA VAL A 36 14.67 8.30 -7.61
C VAL A 36 15.13 8.94 -6.30
N TYR A 37 16.02 8.28 -5.57
CA TYR A 37 16.50 8.76 -4.26
C TYR A 37 17.97 9.17 -4.25
N GLY A 38 18.72 8.95 -5.35
CA GLY A 38 20.15 9.24 -5.40
C GLY A 38 21.02 8.29 -4.55
N ILE A 39 20.48 7.13 -4.17
CA ILE A 39 21.13 6.19 -3.25
C ILE A 39 21.65 4.99 -4.05
N LYS A 40 22.98 4.80 -4.06
CA LYS A 40 23.62 3.65 -4.69
C LYS A 40 23.64 2.42 -3.78
N SER A 41 24.19 2.56 -2.57
CA SER A 41 24.25 1.46 -1.60
C SER A 41 23.09 1.55 -0.61
N ILE A 42 22.33 0.46 -0.48
CA ILE A 42 21.17 0.38 0.41
C ILE A 42 21.59 -0.35 1.69
N ASP A 43 21.75 0.43 2.76
CA ASP A 43 21.92 -0.01 4.14
C ASP A 43 20.72 0.44 5.01
N LYS A 44 20.77 0.22 6.32
CA LYS A 44 19.72 0.69 7.25
C LYS A 44 19.50 2.21 7.19
N ARG A 45 20.57 3.00 7.05
CA ARG A 45 20.47 4.47 6.99
C ARG A 45 19.77 4.92 5.71
N ALA A 46 20.06 4.27 4.59
CA ALA A 46 19.38 4.49 3.32
C ALA A 46 17.88 4.16 3.43
N VAL A 47 17.53 3.02 4.04
CA VAL A 47 16.12 2.65 4.29
C VAL A 47 15.41 3.70 5.14
N GLU A 48 16.04 4.14 6.22
CA GLU A 48 15.50 5.20 7.09
C GLU A 48 15.29 6.51 6.32
N CYS A 49 16.28 6.92 5.51
CA CYS A 49 16.21 8.12 4.68
C CYS A 49 15.05 8.05 3.66
N ILE A 50 14.86 6.90 3.00
CA ILE A 50 13.76 6.68 2.05
C ILE A 50 12.41 6.78 2.77
N MET A 51 12.27 6.17 3.94
CA MET A 51 11.02 6.22 4.70
C MET A 51 10.73 7.64 5.21
N ARG A 52 11.76 8.35 5.69
CA ARG A 52 11.66 9.75 6.11
C ARG A 52 11.20 10.65 4.98
N PHE A 53 11.83 10.52 3.80
CA PHE A 53 11.41 11.23 2.60
C PHE A 53 9.94 10.97 2.24
N LYS A 54 9.47 9.71 2.36
CA LYS A 54 8.06 9.39 2.07
C LYS A 54 7.09 10.05 3.06
N ILE A 55 7.43 10.08 4.35
CA ILE A 55 6.64 10.76 5.37
C ILE A 55 6.61 12.27 5.10
N GLU A 56 7.78 12.89 4.94
CA GLU A 56 7.90 14.35 4.78
C GLU A 56 7.26 14.85 3.48
N LYS A 57 7.45 14.11 2.36
CA LYS A 57 6.98 14.55 1.05
C LYS A 57 5.53 14.17 0.75
N TYR A 58 5.07 13.01 1.21
CA TYR A 58 3.75 12.47 0.83
C TYR A 58 2.81 12.26 2.02
N GLY A 59 3.22 12.59 3.24
CA GLY A 59 2.39 12.37 4.43
C GLY A 59 2.12 10.90 4.72
N LEU A 60 3.04 9.99 4.37
CA LEU A 60 2.91 8.56 4.70
C LEU A 60 2.69 8.39 6.21
N CYS A 61 1.67 7.62 6.61
CA CYS A 61 1.27 7.45 8.02
C CYS A 61 0.82 8.75 8.75
N ASN A 62 0.35 9.76 8.02
CA ASN A 62 -0.10 11.04 8.58
C ASN A 62 -1.53 11.38 8.10
N PRO A 63 -2.34 12.11 8.90
CA PRO A 63 -3.62 12.67 8.47
C PRO A 63 -3.63 13.39 7.12
N HIS A 64 -2.52 14.05 6.76
CA HIS A 64 -2.39 14.79 5.49
C HIS A 64 -1.76 13.96 4.36
N ARG A 65 -1.97 12.63 4.37
CA ARG A 65 -1.50 11.71 3.32
C ARG A 65 -1.94 12.17 1.94
N CYS A 66 -0.98 12.29 1.03
CA CYS A 66 -1.23 12.59 -0.37
C CYS A 66 -1.56 11.31 -1.15
N PHE A 67 -2.69 11.31 -1.87
CA PHE A 67 -3.08 10.24 -2.79
C PHE A 67 -2.74 10.64 -4.23
N GLU A 68 -1.44 10.67 -4.56
CA GLU A 68 -0.98 11.10 -5.88
C GLU A 68 -1.16 10.00 -6.94
N THR A 69 -1.79 10.36 -8.07
CA THR A 69 -2.11 9.43 -9.16
C THR A 69 -1.04 9.38 -10.25
N LYS A 70 0.00 10.23 -10.15
CA LYS A 70 1.06 10.31 -11.15
C LYS A 70 1.80 8.98 -11.27
N VAL A 71 1.85 8.45 -12.49
CA VAL A 71 2.60 7.23 -12.82
C VAL A 71 4.10 7.54 -12.75
N VAL A 72 4.80 6.89 -11.82
CA VAL A 72 6.26 7.01 -11.65
C VAL A 72 6.98 5.90 -12.42
N VAL A 73 6.40 4.71 -12.46
CA VAL A 73 6.92 3.55 -13.20
C VAL A 73 5.78 2.85 -13.94
N PRO A 74 6.00 2.29 -15.14
CA PRO A 74 4.93 1.68 -15.92
C PRO A 74 4.54 0.26 -15.47
N PHE A 75 5.22 -0.30 -14.46
CA PHE A 75 5.13 -1.72 -14.10
C PHE A 75 4.66 -1.98 -12.66
N GLY A 76 4.31 -0.94 -11.89
CA GLY A 76 3.81 -1.13 -10.53
C GLY A 76 2.43 -1.80 -10.53
N SER A 77 2.13 -2.55 -9.47
CA SER A 77 0.86 -3.30 -9.39
C SER A 77 -0.35 -2.35 -9.46
N SER A 78 -0.31 -1.22 -8.74
CA SER A 78 -1.36 -0.20 -8.77
C SER A 78 -1.53 0.44 -10.15
N GLU A 79 -0.43 0.65 -10.87
CA GLU A 79 -0.44 1.24 -12.20
C GLU A 79 -1.12 0.29 -13.19
N ILE A 80 -0.72 -0.99 -13.17
CA ILE A 80 -1.32 -2.03 -14.01
C ILE A 80 -2.82 -2.17 -13.69
N ILE A 81 -3.18 -2.28 -12.41
CA ILE A 81 -4.57 -2.45 -11.97
C ILE A 81 -5.41 -1.24 -12.40
N SER A 82 -4.96 -0.01 -12.13
CA SER A 82 -5.71 1.21 -12.46
C SER A 82 -5.90 1.37 -13.98
N VAL A 83 -4.92 0.99 -14.80
CA VAL A 83 -5.07 0.95 -16.25
C VAL A 83 -6.09 -0.10 -16.68
N CYS A 84 -6.03 -1.32 -16.14
CA CYS A 84 -6.99 -2.38 -16.43
C CYS A 84 -8.43 -2.00 -16.01
N MET A 85 -8.60 -1.33 -14.87
CA MET A 85 -9.89 -0.77 -14.44
C MET A 85 -10.40 0.29 -15.41
N ARG A 86 -9.56 1.25 -15.83
CA ARG A 86 -9.94 2.26 -16.84
C ARG A 86 -10.30 1.66 -18.20
N LYS A 87 -9.73 0.50 -18.55
CA LYS A 87 -10.07 -0.27 -19.75
C LYS A 87 -11.30 -1.18 -19.57
N GLY A 88 -11.92 -1.16 -18.39
CA GLY A 88 -13.09 -1.99 -18.09
C GLY A 88 -12.79 -3.48 -17.99
N LEU A 89 -11.54 -3.88 -17.74
CA LEU A 89 -11.13 -5.27 -17.54
C LEU A 89 -11.32 -5.74 -16.09
N LEU A 90 -11.30 -4.80 -15.14
CA LEU A 90 -11.47 -5.04 -13.71
C LEU A 90 -12.56 -4.11 -13.17
N ASP A 91 -13.37 -4.61 -12.25
CA ASP A 91 -14.47 -3.86 -11.63
C ASP A 91 -13.99 -3.13 -10.36
N CYS A 92 -13.12 -3.77 -9.59
CA CYS A 92 -12.56 -3.21 -8.38
C CYS A 92 -11.20 -3.83 -8.04
N ALA A 93 -10.54 -3.27 -7.03
CA ALA A 93 -9.30 -3.80 -6.48
C ALA A 93 -9.39 -3.91 -4.95
N VAL A 94 -8.91 -5.03 -4.42
CA VAL A 94 -8.65 -5.24 -2.99
C VAL A 94 -7.16 -5.00 -2.77
N THR A 95 -6.84 -3.85 -2.19
CA THR A 95 -5.46 -3.41 -1.90
C THR A 95 -5.31 -3.08 -0.41
N VAL A 96 -4.11 -2.66 -0.01
CA VAL A 96 -3.84 -2.28 1.37
C VAL A 96 -3.36 -0.83 1.39
N CYS A 97 -3.85 -0.03 2.34
CA CYS A 97 -3.43 1.35 2.55
C CYS A 97 -2.95 1.51 4.00
N GLU A 98 -1.80 2.14 4.21
CA GLU A 98 -1.43 2.55 5.56
C GLU A 98 -2.44 3.57 6.09
N GLY A 99 -2.82 3.44 7.36
CA GLY A 99 -3.91 4.22 7.94
C GLY A 99 -5.31 3.62 7.76
N ALA A 100 -5.49 2.60 6.92
CA ALA A 100 -6.82 2.01 6.67
C ALA A 100 -6.85 0.47 6.59
N GLY A 101 -5.70 -0.19 6.40
CA GLY A 101 -5.67 -1.64 6.27
C GLY A 101 -6.20 -2.07 4.91
N THR A 102 -7.07 -3.07 4.87
CA THR A 102 -7.65 -3.59 3.62
C THR A 102 -8.68 -2.63 3.06
N VAL A 103 -8.53 -2.30 1.77
CA VAL A 103 -9.38 -1.36 1.04
C VAL A 103 -9.91 -2.04 -0.22
N ILE A 104 -11.23 -2.03 -0.37
CA ILE A 104 -11.92 -2.36 -1.62
C ILE A 104 -12.15 -1.04 -2.37
N SER A 105 -11.59 -0.86 -3.56
CA SER A 105 -11.77 0.36 -4.34
C SER A 105 -12.25 0.08 -5.76
N TRP A 106 -13.27 0.81 -6.19
CA TRP A 106 -13.81 0.80 -7.55
C TRP A 106 -13.41 2.07 -8.34
N ASN A 107 -12.57 2.92 -7.74
CA ASN A 107 -12.01 4.09 -8.39
C ASN A 107 -10.55 3.82 -8.80
N PRO A 108 -10.21 3.80 -10.11
CA PRO A 108 -8.85 3.53 -10.56
C PRO A 108 -7.82 4.55 -10.04
N ASP A 109 -8.24 5.80 -9.82
CA ASP A 109 -7.36 6.85 -9.32
C ASP A 109 -7.08 6.67 -7.83
N LEU A 110 -8.06 6.20 -7.05
CA LEU A 110 -7.83 5.85 -5.65
C LEU A 110 -6.88 4.65 -5.51
N VAL A 111 -7.04 3.61 -6.34
CA VAL A 111 -6.11 2.47 -6.37
C VAL A 111 -4.69 2.92 -6.65
N GLN A 112 -4.50 3.80 -7.64
CA GLN A 112 -3.20 4.36 -7.94
C GLN A 112 -2.67 5.23 -6.79
N GLY A 113 -3.49 6.12 -6.24
CA GLY A 113 -3.11 7.00 -5.13
C GLY A 113 -2.76 6.25 -3.83
N ILE A 114 -3.31 5.05 -3.63
CA ILE A 114 -2.90 4.16 -2.55
C ILE A 114 -1.52 3.57 -2.83
N GLY A 115 -1.34 2.94 -4.01
CA GLY A 115 -0.16 2.13 -4.31
C GLY A 115 1.09 2.89 -4.74
N ALA A 116 0.96 4.05 -5.39
CA ALA A 116 2.07 4.78 -6.04
C ALA A 116 3.27 5.04 -5.13
N ARG A 117 3.02 5.26 -3.84
CA ARG A 117 4.05 5.60 -2.82
C ARG A 117 4.21 4.52 -1.77
N LEU A 118 3.31 3.55 -1.71
CA LEU A 118 3.29 2.52 -0.69
C LEU A 118 4.41 1.49 -0.94
N THR A 119 5.14 1.15 0.11
CA THR A 119 5.97 -0.06 0.13
C THR A 119 5.21 -1.16 0.85
N GLY A 120 5.62 -2.42 0.71
CA GLY A 120 4.94 -3.53 1.38
C GLY A 120 4.66 -3.22 2.85
N ILE A 121 3.42 -3.44 3.29
CA ILE A 121 2.96 -3.13 4.64
C ILE A 121 2.55 -4.42 5.34
N LEU A 122 3.00 -4.58 6.58
CA LEU A 122 2.78 -5.76 7.42
C LEU A 122 1.71 -5.50 8.47
N ARG A 123 1.67 -4.27 8.99
CA ARG A 123 0.73 -3.85 10.03
C ARG A 123 0.49 -2.35 9.91
N THR A 124 -0.72 -1.93 10.27
CA THR A 124 -1.06 -0.51 10.36
C THR A 124 -2.01 -0.26 11.54
N SER A 125 -2.20 1.01 11.87
CA SER A 125 -3.26 1.50 12.76
C SER A 125 -4.19 2.41 11.95
N PRO A 126 -5.46 2.59 12.37
CA PRO A 126 -6.39 3.48 11.67
C PRO A 126 -5.97 4.95 11.80
N ILE A 127 -6.16 5.71 10.72
CA ILE A 127 -6.03 7.16 10.64
C ILE A 127 -7.33 7.68 10.04
N LYS A 128 -8.10 8.43 10.83
CA LYS A 128 -9.48 8.82 10.47
C LYS A 128 -9.53 9.56 9.14
N GLU A 129 -8.63 10.50 8.91
CA GLU A 129 -8.60 11.33 7.71
C GLU A 129 -8.30 10.51 6.45
N ILE A 130 -7.48 9.46 6.57
CA ILE A 130 -7.19 8.52 5.49
C ILE A 130 -8.43 7.66 5.19
N VAL A 131 -9.10 7.16 6.24
CA VAL A 131 -10.34 6.38 6.11
C VAL A 131 -11.43 7.23 5.44
N ASP A 132 -11.68 8.42 5.96
CA ASP A 132 -12.67 9.36 5.42
C ASP A 132 -12.36 9.69 3.95
N TYR A 133 -11.09 9.93 3.60
CA TYR A 133 -10.69 10.18 2.21
C TYR A 133 -11.03 8.97 1.32
N ILE A 134 -10.66 7.76 1.74
CA ILE A 134 -10.92 6.53 0.98
C ILE A 134 -12.42 6.34 0.73
N GLU A 135 -13.24 6.47 1.77
CA GLU A 135 -14.69 6.26 1.65
C GLU A 135 -15.37 7.31 0.77
N ASN A 136 -14.91 8.56 0.82
CA ASN A 136 -15.42 9.64 -0.04
C ASN A 136 -14.94 9.57 -1.50
N ASN A 137 -13.94 8.75 -1.82
CA ASN A 137 -13.32 8.71 -3.14
C ASN A 137 -13.47 7.36 -3.86
N GLY A 138 -14.55 6.62 -3.59
CA GLY A 138 -14.85 5.36 -4.28
C GLY A 138 -14.06 4.17 -3.73
N GLY A 139 -13.93 4.13 -2.41
CA GLY A 139 -13.37 3.01 -1.68
C GLY A 139 -14.21 2.61 -0.48
N LYS A 140 -13.96 1.42 0.05
CA LYS A 140 -14.51 0.93 1.31
C LYS A 140 -13.40 0.30 2.12
N VAL A 141 -13.25 0.75 3.36
CA VAL A 141 -12.32 0.16 4.32
C VAL A 141 -12.97 -1.08 4.94
N LEU A 142 -12.21 -2.17 5.06
CA LEU A 142 -12.73 -3.43 5.58
C LEU A 142 -13.07 -3.36 7.07
N ASP A 143 -12.18 -2.76 7.86
CA ASP A 143 -12.31 -2.55 9.30
C ASP A 143 -11.72 -1.18 9.65
N THR A 144 -12.61 -0.23 9.96
CA THR A 144 -12.24 1.15 10.29
C THR A 144 -11.67 1.30 11.70
N ASP A 145 -11.93 0.35 12.59
CA ASP A 145 -11.57 0.43 14.00
C ASP A 145 -10.17 -0.12 14.25
N THR A 146 -9.77 -1.14 13.49
CA THR A 146 -8.48 -1.81 13.67
C THR A 146 -7.53 -1.64 12.49
N ALA A 147 -8.02 -1.21 11.32
CA ALA A 147 -7.28 -1.17 10.06
C ALA A 147 -6.70 -2.56 9.69
N LEU A 148 -7.55 -3.60 9.79
CA LEU A 148 -7.21 -4.99 9.53
C LEU A 148 -6.66 -5.20 8.10
N ILE A 149 -5.55 -5.92 8.00
CA ILE A 149 -5.00 -6.41 6.73
C ILE A 149 -5.42 -7.88 6.57
N ASP A 150 -6.40 -8.12 5.69
CA ASP A 150 -7.00 -9.42 5.39
C ASP A 150 -7.60 -9.36 3.96
N GLN A 151 -6.77 -9.71 2.98
CA GLN A 151 -7.17 -9.72 1.57
C GLN A 151 -8.25 -10.76 1.25
N PRO A 152 -8.20 -12.01 1.77
CA PRO A 152 -9.29 -12.96 1.58
C PRO A 152 -10.66 -12.42 2.03
N LEU A 153 -10.73 -11.84 3.22
CA LEU A 153 -11.97 -11.22 3.70
C LEU A 153 -12.36 -9.99 2.88
N GLY A 154 -11.38 -9.21 2.42
CA GLY A 154 -11.59 -8.11 1.47
C GLY A 154 -12.24 -8.57 0.15
N VAL A 155 -11.83 -9.72 -0.39
CA VAL A 155 -12.43 -10.32 -1.59
C VAL A 155 -13.85 -10.79 -1.31
N LYS A 156 -14.09 -11.50 -0.21
CA LYS A 156 -15.45 -11.88 0.21
C LYS A 156 -16.36 -10.66 0.32
N ARG A 157 -15.85 -9.56 0.88
CA ARG A 157 -16.59 -8.30 0.97
C ARG A 157 -16.87 -7.72 -0.42
N ALA A 158 -15.88 -7.65 -1.30
CA ALA A 158 -16.05 -7.15 -2.66
C ALA A 158 -17.09 -7.96 -3.47
N LEU A 159 -17.09 -9.30 -3.33
CA LEU A 159 -18.11 -10.18 -3.92
C LEU A 159 -19.52 -9.86 -3.38
N SER A 160 -19.66 -9.63 -2.07
CA SER A 160 -20.95 -9.24 -1.45
C SER A 160 -21.47 -7.88 -1.94
N MET A 161 -20.57 -7.02 -2.44
CA MET A 161 -20.91 -5.73 -3.05
C MET A 161 -21.27 -5.86 -4.53
N GLY A 162 -21.19 -7.06 -5.11
CA GLY A 162 -21.58 -7.35 -6.49
C GLY A 162 -20.45 -7.25 -7.53
N PHE A 163 -19.21 -7.00 -7.11
CA PHE A 163 -18.06 -7.00 -8.02
C PHE A 163 -17.71 -8.42 -8.47
N LYS A 164 -17.22 -8.57 -9.72
CA LYS A 164 -16.92 -9.88 -10.32
C LYS A 164 -15.46 -10.02 -10.73
N ARG A 165 -14.91 -8.98 -11.34
CA ARG A 165 -13.53 -8.94 -11.86
C ARG A 165 -12.65 -8.16 -10.88
N ILE A 166 -12.17 -8.87 -9.86
CA ILE A 166 -11.51 -8.28 -8.70
C ILE A 166 -10.00 -8.47 -8.84
N ALA A 167 -9.24 -7.36 -8.84
CA ALA A 167 -7.79 -7.42 -8.65
C ALA A 167 -7.46 -7.49 -7.16
N VAL A 168 -6.41 -8.24 -6.80
CA VAL A 168 -5.97 -8.36 -5.40
C VAL A 168 -4.46 -8.28 -5.32
N THR A 169 -3.94 -7.49 -4.37
CA THR A 169 -2.50 -7.42 -4.09
C THR A 169 -2.18 -8.10 -2.77
N VAL A 170 -1.28 -9.08 -2.79
CA VAL A 170 -0.83 -9.82 -1.61
C VAL A 170 0.68 -9.64 -1.46
N ILE A 171 1.14 -9.34 -0.24
CA ILE A 171 2.57 -9.24 0.06
C ILE A 171 3.19 -10.63 0.17
N GLY A 172 4.46 -10.80 -0.19
CA GLY A 172 5.11 -12.11 -0.28
C GLY A 172 5.02 -12.98 0.99
N CYS A 173 5.13 -12.39 2.19
CA CYS A 173 4.98 -13.14 3.44
C CYS A 173 3.57 -13.68 3.71
N ASN A 174 2.57 -13.17 2.99
CA ASN A 174 1.17 -13.58 3.06
C ASN A 174 0.75 -14.36 1.82
N ALA A 175 1.69 -14.89 1.01
CA ALA A 175 1.38 -15.59 -0.23
C ALA A 175 0.43 -16.79 -0.06
N LYS A 176 0.35 -17.39 1.14
CA LYS A 176 -0.62 -18.44 1.48
C LYS A 176 -2.09 -18.01 1.27
N ASP A 177 -2.38 -16.72 1.42
CA ASP A 177 -3.72 -16.15 1.28
C ASP A 177 -4.23 -16.25 -0.17
N ILE A 178 -3.32 -16.37 -1.15
CA ILE A 178 -3.65 -16.55 -2.57
C ILE A 178 -4.50 -17.81 -2.78
N THR A 179 -4.28 -18.87 -2.01
CA THR A 179 -5.09 -20.10 -2.10
C THR A 179 -6.52 -19.84 -1.68
N GLU A 180 -6.75 -19.07 -0.61
CA GLU A 180 -8.10 -18.73 -0.14
C GLU A 180 -8.80 -17.76 -1.09
N ILE A 181 -8.07 -16.79 -1.66
CA ILE A 181 -8.60 -15.82 -2.62
C ILE A 181 -9.11 -16.47 -3.91
N ARG A 182 -8.54 -17.62 -4.31
CA ARG A 182 -8.89 -18.33 -5.54
C ARG A 182 -10.15 -19.21 -5.42
N ASN A 183 -10.58 -19.50 -4.20
CA ASN A 183 -11.71 -20.39 -3.90
C ASN A 183 -12.99 -19.58 -3.65
#